data_AF-M1AXC5-F1
#
_entry.id   AF-M1AXC5-F1
#
_cell.length_a   1.000
_cell.length_b   1.000
_cell.length_c   1.000
_cell.angle_alpha   90.00
_cell.angle_beta   90.00
_cell.angle_gamma   90.00
#
_symmetry.space_group_name_H-M   'P 1'
#
loop_
_entity.id
_entity.type
_entity.pdbx_description
1 polymer ?
#
loop_
_entity_poly.entity_id
_entity_poly.type
_entity_poly.pdbx_seq_one_letter_code
_entity_poly.pdbx_strand_id
1 'polypeptide(L)' 'MQYMKSKSTRGQCPVAGCPKILKAQRVLCDPFLLIEIDEVRSMSKQNARPDAIEDFTALDEDEDEDD' A
#
# COMPACT_ATOMS: atom_id res chain seq x y z
N MET A 1 7.91 -19.79 -2.14
CA MET A 1 7.60 -20.75 -3.23
C MET A 1 6.69 -21.92 -2.83
N GLN A 2 6.09 -21.95 -1.63
CA GLN A 2 5.23 -23.07 -1.21
C GLN A 2 3.97 -23.23 -2.09
N TYR A 3 3.34 -22.13 -2.48
CA TYR A 3 2.17 -22.12 -3.37
C TYR A 3 2.40 -22.85 -4.71
N MET A 4 3.59 -22.71 -5.31
CA MET A 4 3.95 -23.41 -6.54
C MET A 4 4.26 -24.89 -6.31
N LYS A 5 4.73 -25.26 -5.12
CA LYS A 5 5.08 -26.63 -4.75
C LYS A 5 3.85 -27.46 -4.32
N SER A 6 2.84 -26.83 -3.72
CA SER A 6 1.64 -27.51 -3.22
C SER A 6 0.57 -27.77 -4.29
N LYS A 7 0.54 -26.99 -5.38
CA LYS A 7 -0.39 -27.22 -6.51
C LYS A 7 0.22 -28.14 -7.56
N SER A 8 0.03 -29.45 -7.38
CA SER A 8 0.55 -30.52 -8.26
C SER A 8 0.08 -30.42 -9.72
N THR A 9 -1.06 -29.79 -10.03
CA THR A 9 -1.67 -29.91 -11.37
C THR A 9 -1.97 -28.63 -12.13
N ARG A 10 -1.70 -27.43 -11.58
CA ARG A 10 -1.72 -26.16 -12.33
C ARG A 10 -1.31 -25.01 -11.41
N GLY A 11 -0.04 -24.60 -11.44
CA GLY A 11 0.47 -23.43 -10.74
C GLY A 11 -0.07 -22.12 -11.32
N GLN A 12 -1.38 -21.91 -11.32
CA GLN A 12 -2.01 -20.69 -11.83
C GLN A 12 -1.56 -19.47 -11.03
N CYS A 13 -1.41 -18.34 -11.72
CA CYS A 13 -1.18 -17.05 -11.09
C CYS A 13 -2.27 -16.78 -10.04
N PRO A 14 -1.91 -16.41 -8.80
CA PRO A 14 -2.89 -16.12 -7.75
C PRO A 14 -3.65 -14.81 -7.98
N VAL A 15 -3.20 -13.96 -8.91
CA VAL A 15 -3.89 -12.72 -9.27
C VAL A 15 -5.23 -13.08 -9.91
N ALA A 16 -6.32 -12.59 -9.33
CA ALA A 16 -7.67 -12.83 -9.82
C ALA A 16 -7.80 -12.45 -11.30
N GLY A 17 -8.43 -13.32 -12.09
CA GLY A 17 -8.61 -13.12 -13.53
C GLY A 17 -7.36 -13.28 -14.39
N CYS A 18 -6.18 -13.53 -13.82
CA CYS A 18 -4.97 -13.74 -14.61
C CYS A 18 -4.92 -15.18 -15.16
N PRO A 19 -4.92 -15.38 -16.50
CA PRO A 19 -4.93 -16.73 -17.08
C PRO A 19 -3.55 -17.40 -17.07
N LYS A 20 -2.49 -16.71 -16.61
CA LYS A 20 -1.11 -17.18 -16.71
C LYS A 20 -0.82 -18.33 -15.75
N ILE A 21 -0.03 -19.29 -16.21
CA ILE A 21 0.56 -20.36 -15.38
C ILE A 21 1.96 -19.93 -14.95
N LEU A 22 2.24 -20.00 -13.65
CA LEU A 22 3.53 -19.72 -13.05
C LEU A 22 4.55 -20.79 -13.48
N LYS A 23 5.69 -20.32 -13.98
CA LYS A 23 6.88 -21.14 -14.24
C LYS A 23 7.98 -20.70 -13.28
N ALA A 24 8.59 -21.62 -12.55
CA ALA A 24 9.54 -21.27 -11.49
C ALA A 24 10.70 -20.40 -12.00
N GLN A 25 11.20 -20.67 -13.22
CA GLN A 25 12.28 -19.88 -13.84
C GLN A 25 11.85 -18.46 -14.25
N ARG A 26 10.54 -18.14 -14.23
CA ARG A 26 9.99 -16.83 -14.62
C ARG A 26 9.43 -16.05 -13.44
N VAL A 27 9.59 -16.56 -12.22
CA VAL A 27 9.26 -15.83 -10.99
C VAL A 27 10.53 -15.13 -10.53
N LEU A 28 10.49 -13.81 -10.52
CA LEU A 28 11.57 -12.95 -10.08
C LEU A 28 11.09 -12.13 -8.90
N CYS A 29 11.99 -11.86 -7.95
CA CYS A 29 11.72 -10.86 -6.92
C CYS A 29 11.79 -9.49 -7.57
N ASP A 30 10.78 -8.66 -7.30
CA ASP A 30 10.81 -7.25 -7.70
C ASP A 30 11.90 -6.53 -6.87
N PRO A 31 12.89 -5.89 -7.52
CA PRO A 31 13.98 -5.21 -6.81
C PRO A 31 13.54 -3.93 -6.09
N PHE A 32 12.43 -3.30 -6.50
CA PHE A 32 11.94 -2.04 -5.95
C PHE A 32 10.83 -2.23 -4.91
N LEU A 33 10.14 -3.37 -4.92
CA LEU A 33 9.02 -3.64 -4.01
C LEU A 33 9.36 -3.44 -2.52
N LEU A 34 10.60 -3.70 -2.09
CA LEU A 34 11.02 -3.44 -0.71
C LEU A 34 11.01 -1.95 -0.35
N ILE A 35 11.40 -1.09 -1.30
CA ILE A 35 11.42 0.37 -1.14
C ILE A 35 9.98 0.88 -1.10
N GLU A 36 9.15 0.46 -2.05
CA GLU A 36 7.73 0.84 -2.10
C GLU A 36 6.97 0.45 -0.81
N ILE A 37 7.26 -0.73 -0.26
CA ILE A 37 6.68 -1.18 1.02
C ILE A 37 7.12 -0.26 2.17
N ASP A 38 8.39 0.14 2.22
CA ASP A 38 8.91 1.01 3.28
C ASP A 38 8.35 2.44 3.20
N GLU A 39 8.19 2.96 1.98
CA GLU A 39 7.55 4.25 1.73
C GLU A 39 6.09 4.24 2.21
N VAL A 40 5.29 3.24 1.80
CA VAL A 40 3.89 3.13 2.22
C VAL A 40 3.76 2.98 3.74
N ARG A 41 4.66 2.23 4.38
CA ARG A 41 4.69 2.08 5.84
C ARG A 41 5.04 3.39 6.55
N SER A 42 6.00 4.14 6.00
CA SER A 42 6.41 5.43 6.55
C SER A 42 5.28 6.45 6.48
N MET A 43 4.58 6.55 5.34
CA MET A 43 3.39 7.40 5.20
C MET A 43 2.24 6.95 6.09
N SER A 44 1.99 5.63 6.21
CA SER A 44 0.97 5.12 7.13
C SER A 44 1.25 5.52 8.58
N LYS A 45 2.52 5.55 9.00
CA LYS A 45 2.92 6.01 10.34
C LYS A 45 2.70 7.50 10.55
N GLN A 46 2.84 8.32 9.50
CA GLN A 46 2.48 9.74 9.54
C GLN A 46 0.97 9.93 9.71
N ASN A 47 0.17 9.09 9.04
CA ASN A 47 -1.30 9.22 8.99
C ASN A 47 -2.01 8.51 10.15
N ALA A 48 -1.32 7.66 10.91
CA ALA A 48 -1.88 6.90 12.03
C ALA A 48 -1.93 7.69 13.36
N ARG A 49 -1.52 8.96 13.37
CA ARG A 49 -1.75 9.84 14.53
C ARG A 49 -3.24 10.21 14.59
N PRO A 50 -3.94 9.92 15.70
CA PRO A 50 -5.35 10.31 15.87
C PRO A 50 -5.61 11.82 15.68
N ASP A 51 -4.58 12.64 15.92
CA ASP A 51 -4.64 14.11 15.81
C ASP A 51 -4.30 14.66 14.42
N ALA A 52 -4.13 13.82 13.39
CA ALA A 52 -3.73 14.26 12.05
C ALA A 52 -4.90 14.68 11.14
N ILE A 53 -6.08 14.97 11.70
CA ILE A 53 -7.20 15.55 10.96
C ILE A 53 -7.11 17.07 11.13
N GLU A 54 -6.50 17.73 10.15
CA GLU A 54 -6.45 19.19 10.09
C GLU A 54 -7.81 19.72 9.61
N ASP A 55 -8.47 20.51 10.46
CA ASP A 55 -9.77 21.12 10.14
C ASP A 55 -9.54 22.43 9.37
N PHE A 56 -9.67 22.36 8.05
CA PHE A 56 -9.57 23.51 7.15
C PHE A 56 -10.86 24.36 7.10
N THR A 57 -11.84 24.09 7.96
CA THR A 57 -13.11 24.82 8.02
C THR A 57 -13.23 25.77 9.21
N ALA A 58 -12.21 25.84 10.06
CA ALA A 58 -12.08 26.90 11.05
C ALA A 58 -11.91 28.24 10.31
N LEU A 59 -12.92 29.09 10.40
CA LEU A 59 -12.79 30.50 10.01
C LEU A 59 -12.03 31.19 11.15
N ASP A 60 -10.95 31.91 10.85
CA ASP A 60 -10.26 32.75 11.84
C ASP A 60 -11.28 33.76 12.39
N GLU A 61 -11.74 33.55 13.63
CA GLU A 61 -12.80 34.36 14.26
C GLU A 61 -12.31 35.68 14.88
N ASP A 62 -11.11 36.15 14.52
CA ASP A 62 -10.51 37.37 15.11
C ASP A 62 -10.22 38.46 14.05
N GLU A 63 -11.22 38.82 13.24
CA GLU A 63 -11.37 40.18 12.72
C GLU A 63 -12.65 40.74 13.34
N ASP A 64 -12.54 41.45 14.47
CA ASP A 64 -13.44 42.54 14.93
C ASP A 64 -13.17 42.86 16.43
N GLU A 65 -12.14 43.65 16.73
CA GLU A 65 -12.17 44.57 17.89
C GLU A 65 -11.87 46.00 17.38
N ASP A 66 -12.94 46.71 17.03
CA ASP A 66 -13.01 48.17 16.92
C ASP A 66 -12.78 48.80 18.32
N ASP A 67 -11.68 49.56 18.51
CA ASP A 67 -11.61 50.97 19.01
C ASP A 67 -10.14 51.46 19.12
#